data_AF-A0A645HTG0-F1
#
_entry.id   AF-A0A645HTG0-F1
#
_cell.length_a   1.000
_cell.length_b   1.000
_cell.length_c   1.000
_cell.angle_alpha   90.00
_cell.angle_beta   90.00
_cell.angle_gamma   90.00
#
_symmetry.space_group_name_H-M   'P 1'
#
loop_
_entity.id
_entity.type
_entity.pdbx_description
1 polymer ?
#
loop_
_entity_poly.entity_id
_entity_poly.type
_entity_poly.pdbx_seq_one_letter_code
_entity_poly.pdbx_strand_id
1 'polypeptide(L)'
;MLIGTSAQPGAFTEPVIRQMAAHVERPIILPLSNPTTKAEAVPADLLAWTEGRALIATGSPFGPVEYDGVRHTIAQANNALVFPGIGLAVAACRATRVSDGMIAASARAVATLSRTNVRGASLLPGIHDLRAVSATVALAVVAAAEEEGLATRPLSDRIQGVYDQMWDPRYPKVIAD
;
A
#
# COMPACT_ATOMS: atom_id res chain seq x y z
N MET A 1 -2.54 -6.51 -16.88
CA MET A 1 -2.81 -6.48 -15.43
C MET A 1 -4.20 -7.04 -15.20
N LEU A 2 -4.41 -7.77 -14.11
CA LEU A 2 -5.71 -8.34 -13.72
C LEU A 2 -6.00 -7.99 -12.25
N ILE A 3 -7.15 -7.38 -11.99
CA ILE A 3 -7.57 -6.91 -10.65
C ILE A 3 -8.92 -7.54 -10.31
N GLY A 4 -9.01 -8.14 -9.13
CA GLY A 4 -10.18 -8.84 -8.62
C GLY A 4 -10.72 -8.09 -7.41
N THR A 5 -11.96 -7.63 -7.52
CA THR A 5 -12.70 -6.96 -6.43
C THR A 5 -14.15 -7.45 -6.40
N SER A 6 -14.40 -8.69 -6.84
CA SER A 6 -15.76 -9.21 -7.09
C SER A 6 -16.35 -9.95 -5.89
N ALA A 7 -15.53 -10.26 -4.88
CA ALA A 7 -15.86 -11.14 -3.78
C ALA A 7 -16.28 -12.55 -4.22
N GLN A 8 -15.87 -12.97 -5.42
CA GLN A 8 -16.15 -14.29 -5.99
C GLN A 8 -14.91 -15.18 -5.89
N PRO A 9 -14.88 -16.14 -4.96
CA PRO A 9 -13.76 -17.07 -4.82
C PRO A 9 -13.54 -17.88 -6.10
N GLY A 10 -12.27 -18.08 -6.47
CA GLY A 10 -11.90 -18.89 -7.63
C GLY A 10 -12.20 -18.26 -9.00
N ALA A 11 -12.58 -16.97 -9.05
CA ALA A 11 -12.80 -16.27 -10.31
C ALA A 11 -11.55 -16.18 -11.18
N PHE A 12 -10.35 -16.20 -10.58
CA PHE A 12 -9.08 -16.26 -11.29
C PHE A 12 -8.68 -17.71 -11.46
N THR A 13 -9.15 -18.33 -12.54
CA THR A 13 -8.88 -19.73 -12.86
C THR A 13 -7.53 -19.92 -13.55
N GLU A 14 -6.95 -21.13 -13.47
CA GLU A 14 -5.69 -21.45 -14.16
C GLU A 14 -5.69 -21.08 -15.66
N PRO A 15 -6.72 -21.41 -16.46
CA PRO A 15 -6.73 -21.03 -17.88
C PRO A 15 -6.66 -19.51 -18.08
N VAL A 16 -7.37 -18.73 -17.26
CA VAL A 16 -7.36 -17.26 -17.33
C VAL A 16 -5.97 -16.72 -17.01
N ILE A 17 -5.35 -17.22 -15.93
CA ILE A 17 -4.04 -16.75 -15.48
C ILE A 17 -2.94 -17.14 -16.46
N ARG A 18 -2.94 -18.38 -16.97
CA ARG A 18 -1.98 -18.82 -17.98
C ARG A 18 -2.12 -18.03 -19.28
N GLN A 19 -3.35 -17.79 -19.73
CA GLN A 19 -3.59 -16.97 -20.93
C GLN A 19 -3.05 -15.56 -20.76
N MET A 20 -3.31 -14.92 -19.61
CA MET A 20 -2.75 -13.61 -19.31
C MET A 20 -1.21 -13.65 -19.30
N ALA A 21 -0.63 -14.65 -18.63
CA ALA A 21 0.82 -14.79 -18.48
C ALA A 21 1.56 -15.16 -19.77
N ALA A 22 0.86 -15.60 -20.82
CA ALA A 22 1.42 -15.83 -22.15
C ALA A 22 1.71 -14.54 -22.92
N HIS A 23 1.06 -13.43 -22.55
CA HIS A 23 1.17 -12.15 -23.26
C HIS A 23 2.07 -11.12 -22.56
N VAL A 24 2.60 -11.45 -21.37
CA VAL A 24 3.44 -10.54 -20.59
C VAL A 24 4.46 -11.31 -19.76
N GLU A 25 5.69 -10.79 -19.71
CA GLU A 25 6.79 -11.42 -18.99
C GLU A 25 6.54 -11.46 -17.47
N ARG A 26 6.03 -10.36 -16.89
CA ARG A 26 5.72 -10.25 -15.46
C ARG A 26 4.26 -9.83 -15.23
N PRO A 27 3.30 -10.77 -15.19
CA PRO A 27 1.89 -10.43 -15.04
C PRO A 27 1.60 -9.86 -13.64
N ILE A 28 0.92 -8.70 -13.58
CA ILE A 28 0.39 -8.13 -12.33
C ILE A 28 -0.99 -8.69 -12.06
N ILE A 29 -1.16 -9.40 -10.94
CA ILE A 29 -2.38 -10.13 -10.58
C ILE A 29 -2.77 -9.76 -9.14
N LEU A 30 -3.90 -9.09 -8.97
CA LEU A 30 -4.32 -8.51 -7.69
C LEU A 30 -5.67 -9.09 -7.24
N PRO A 31 -5.71 -10.23 -6.53
CA PRO A 31 -6.92 -10.75 -5.89
C PRO A 31 -7.21 -9.96 -4.59
N LEU A 32 -8.01 -8.89 -4.70
CA LEU A 32 -8.20 -7.90 -3.63
C LEU A 32 -9.43 -8.16 -2.76
N SER A 33 -10.22 -9.18 -3.05
CA SER A 33 -11.40 -9.48 -2.27
C SER A 33 -11.08 -9.94 -0.84
N ASN A 34 -11.92 -9.51 0.10
CA ASN A 34 -11.81 -9.79 1.53
C ASN A 34 -13.04 -10.56 2.05
N PRO A 35 -12.90 -11.45 3.04
CA PRO A 35 -11.66 -11.95 3.65
C PRO A 35 -10.92 -12.94 2.72
N THR A 36 -9.87 -13.62 3.21
CA THR A 36 -9.07 -14.60 2.42
C THR A 36 -9.93 -15.64 1.70
N THR A 37 -11.03 -16.09 2.29
CA THR A 37 -11.97 -17.05 1.69
C THR A 37 -12.71 -16.52 0.45
N LYS A 38 -12.65 -15.21 0.21
CA LYS A 38 -13.25 -14.54 -0.96
C LYS A 38 -12.23 -14.10 -2.00
N ALA A 39 -10.94 -14.37 -1.80
CA ALA A 39 -9.91 -14.04 -2.76
C ALA A 39 -10.18 -14.75 -4.10
N GLU A 40 -10.01 -14.03 -5.21
CA GLU A 40 -10.26 -14.55 -6.56
C GLU A 40 -9.34 -15.72 -6.92
N ALA A 41 -8.13 -15.75 -6.36
CA ALA A 41 -7.21 -16.89 -6.35
C ALA A 41 -6.26 -16.77 -5.15
N VAL A 42 -5.67 -17.89 -4.74
CA VAL A 42 -4.62 -17.90 -3.71
C VAL A 42 -3.24 -17.66 -4.33
N PRO A 43 -2.30 -16.99 -3.64
CA PRO A 43 -0.99 -16.66 -4.21
C PRO A 43 -0.15 -17.85 -4.67
N ALA A 44 -0.28 -19.01 -4.00
CA ALA A 44 0.46 -20.21 -4.37
C ALA A 44 0.11 -20.71 -5.77
N ASP A 45 -1.18 -20.72 -6.09
CA ASP A 45 -1.67 -21.09 -7.42
C ASP A 45 -1.19 -20.09 -8.48
N LEU A 46 -1.29 -18.79 -8.19
CA LEU A 46 -0.83 -17.74 -9.10
C LEU A 46 0.67 -17.87 -9.43
N LEU A 47 1.50 -18.18 -8.44
CA LEU A 47 2.93 -18.43 -8.66
C LEU A 47 3.15 -19.70 -9.50
N ALA A 48 2.44 -20.79 -9.20
CA ALA A 48 2.56 -22.02 -9.96
C ALA A 48 2.14 -21.86 -11.43
N TRP A 49 1.02 -21.19 -11.70
CA TRP A 49 0.49 -20.99 -13.05
C TRP A 49 1.27 -19.98 -13.88
N THR A 50 2.09 -19.15 -13.23
CA THR A 50 2.92 -18.13 -13.89
C THR A 50 4.42 -18.40 -13.81
N GLU A 51 4.82 -19.59 -13.35
CA GLU A 51 6.23 -19.98 -13.22
C GLU A 51 7.02 -19.00 -12.33
N GLY A 52 6.39 -18.51 -11.26
CA GLY A 52 6.98 -17.58 -10.31
C GLY A 52 7.14 -16.14 -10.83
N ARG A 53 6.63 -15.83 -12.03
CA ARG A 53 6.79 -14.51 -12.66
C ARG A 53 5.78 -13.46 -12.19
N ALA A 54 4.65 -13.91 -11.62
CA ALA A 54 3.58 -13.00 -11.22
C ALA A 54 3.99 -11.99 -10.14
N LEU A 55 3.49 -10.78 -10.29
CA LEU A 55 3.51 -9.72 -9.29
C LEU A 55 2.16 -9.71 -8.58
N ILE A 56 2.18 -10.08 -7.29
CA ILE A 56 0.97 -10.37 -6.52
C ILE A 56 0.84 -9.42 -5.33
N ALA A 57 -0.33 -8.81 -5.18
CA ALA A 57 -0.79 -8.23 -3.93
C ALA A 57 -2.25 -8.64 -3.67
N THR A 58 -2.57 -8.95 -2.42
CA THR A 58 -3.88 -9.46 -2.00
C THR A 58 -4.60 -8.45 -1.10
N GLY A 59 -5.93 -8.52 -1.02
CA GLY A 59 -6.68 -7.67 -0.08
C GLY A 59 -6.50 -8.09 1.37
N SER A 60 -6.54 -9.40 1.61
CA SER A 60 -6.34 -10.03 2.93
C SER A 60 -4.92 -10.58 3.07
N PRO A 61 -4.40 -10.75 4.30
CA PRO A 61 -3.03 -11.23 4.49
C PRO A 61 -2.89 -12.70 4.10
N PHE A 62 -1.80 -13.01 3.41
CA PHE A 62 -1.33 -14.37 3.15
C PHE A 62 0.09 -14.53 3.66
N GLY A 63 0.44 -15.74 4.10
CA GLY A 63 1.82 -16.07 4.42
C GLY A 63 2.73 -16.03 3.18
N PRO A 64 4.06 -16.00 3.37
CA PRO A 64 5.00 -16.18 2.28
C PRO A 64 4.82 -17.53 1.58
N VAL A 65 5.12 -17.58 0.28
CA VAL A 65 5.03 -18.80 -0.54
C VAL A 65 6.41 -19.14 -1.08
N GLU A 66 6.83 -20.39 -0.89
CA GLU A 66 8.06 -20.91 -1.52
C GLU A 66 7.74 -21.41 -2.93
N TYR A 67 8.50 -20.96 -3.93
CA TYR A 67 8.41 -21.44 -5.30
C TYR A 67 9.80 -21.45 -5.95
N ASP A 68 10.23 -22.57 -6.52
CA ASP A 68 11.51 -22.68 -7.25
C ASP A 68 12.72 -22.19 -6.42
N GLY A 69 12.76 -22.55 -5.13
CA GLY A 69 13.82 -22.14 -4.20
C GLY A 69 13.79 -20.65 -3.80
N VAL A 70 12.76 -19.91 -4.20
CA VAL A 70 12.56 -18.49 -3.85
C VAL A 70 11.39 -18.33 -2.90
N ARG A 71 11.63 -17.61 -1.80
CA ARG A 71 10.58 -17.18 -0.87
C ARG A 71 9.90 -15.91 -1.36
N HIS A 72 8.64 -16.03 -1.79
CA HIS A 72 7.80 -14.92 -2.20
C HIS A 72 7.03 -14.34 -1.01
N THR A 73 7.31 -13.08 -0.66
CA THR A 73 6.55 -12.33 0.35
C THR A 73 5.34 -11.67 -0.30
N ILE A 74 4.14 -12.11 0.05
CA ILE A 74 2.91 -11.60 -0.56
C ILE A 74 2.52 -10.27 0.07
N ALA A 75 2.36 -9.25 -0.77
CA ALA A 75 1.92 -7.92 -0.33
C ALA A 75 0.45 -7.95 0.05
N GLN A 76 0.10 -7.26 1.14
CA GLN A 76 -1.29 -6.92 1.44
C GLN A 76 -1.57 -5.50 0.97
N ALA A 77 -2.44 -5.34 -0.01
CA ALA A 77 -2.95 -4.05 -0.47
C ALA A 77 -3.97 -3.49 0.53
N ASN A 78 -3.47 -3.10 1.70
CA ASN A 78 -4.27 -2.59 2.80
C ASN A 78 -4.25 -1.07 2.82
N ASN A 79 -5.43 -0.49 2.97
CA ASN A 79 -5.68 0.93 3.07
C ASN A 79 -4.92 1.61 4.22
N ALA A 80 -4.51 0.84 5.25
CA ALA A 80 -3.64 1.30 6.34
C ALA A 80 -2.32 1.93 5.84
N LEU A 81 -1.87 1.59 4.62
CA LEU A 81 -0.67 2.18 4.02
C LEU A 81 -0.88 3.65 3.59
N VAL A 82 -2.12 4.12 3.46
CA VAL A 82 -2.42 5.47 2.93
C VAL A 82 -3.28 6.31 3.87
N PHE A 83 -4.33 5.74 4.48
CA PHE A 83 -5.31 6.52 5.24
C PHE A 83 -4.71 7.27 6.45
N PRO A 84 -3.80 6.66 7.25
CA PRO A 84 -3.18 7.37 8.36
C PRO A 84 -2.30 8.55 7.90
N GLY A 85 -1.56 8.39 6.81
CA GLY A 85 -0.73 9.46 6.26
C GLY A 85 -1.56 10.60 5.66
N ILE A 86 -2.65 10.29 4.96
CA ILE A 86 -3.60 11.30 4.47
C ILE A 86 -4.22 12.07 5.64
N GLY A 87 -4.69 11.37 6.67
CA GLY A 87 -5.27 12.00 7.86
C GLY A 87 -4.28 12.91 8.59
N LEU A 88 -3.05 12.43 8.77
CA LEU A 88 -1.95 13.20 9.36
C LEU A 88 -1.66 14.48 8.57
N ALA A 89 -1.59 14.39 7.23
CA ALA A 89 -1.38 15.55 6.38
C ALA A 89 -2.51 16.59 6.50
N VAL A 90 -3.77 16.14 6.41
CA VAL A 90 -4.95 17.01 6.55
C VAL A 90 -4.94 17.73 7.89
N ALA A 91 -4.61 17.03 8.98
CA ALA A 91 -4.49 17.63 10.31
C ALA A 91 -3.34 18.64 10.39
N ALA A 92 -2.16 18.29 9.85
CA ALA A 92 -0.97 19.13 9.92
C ALA A 92 -1.13 20.45 9.15
N CYS A 93 -1.57 20.40 7.89
CA CYS A 93 -1.68 21.58 7.03
C CYS A 93 -3.08 22.23 7.03
N ARG A 94 -4.02 21.68 7.82
CA ARG A 94 -5.43 22.10 7.88
C ARG A 94 -6.05 22.19 6.48
N ALA A 95 -5.93 21.10 5.72
CA ALA A 95 -6.50 21.05 4.37
C ALA A 95 -8.04 21.20 4.44
N THR A 96 -8.61 22.03 3.56
CA THR A 96 -10.07 22.25 3.50
C THR A 96 -10.85 21.05 3.00
N ARG A 97 -10.23 20.22 2.16
CA ARG A 97 -10.79 18.97 1.61
C ARG A 97 -9.65 18.06 1.17
N VAL A 98 -9.94 16.77 1.02
CA VAL A 98 -9.06 15.81 0.34
C VAL A 98 -9.40 15.81 -1.15
N SER A 99 -8.42 16.01 -2.01
CA SER A 99 -8.58 15.97 -3.46
C SER A 99 -8.07 14.67 -4.08
N ASP A 100 -8.43 14.42 -5.34
CA ASP A 100 -7.88 13.30 -6.12
C ASP A 100 -6.35 13.42 -6.28
N GLY A 101 -5.82 14.64 -6.38
CA GLY A 101 -4.38 14.89 -6.46
C GLY A 101 -3.65 14.50 -5.17
N MET A 102 -4.24 14.80 -4.01
CA MET A 102 -3.77 14.32 -2.71
C MET A 102 -3.80 12.79 -2.60
N ILE A 103 -4.88 12.13 -3.06
CA ILE A 103 -4.96 10.66 -3.08
C ILE A 103 -3.89 10.08 -3.99
N ALA A 104 -3.71 10.65 -5.19
CA ALA A 104 -2.68 10.20 -6.12
C ALA A 104 -1.26 10.42 -5.58
N ALA A 105 -1.03 11.50 -4.84
CA ALA A 105 0.24 11.75 -4.14
C ALA A 105 0.52 10.69 -3.08
N SER A 106 -0.51 10.27 -2.32
CA SER A 106 -0.37 9.18 -1.35
C SER A 106 0.05 7.85 -2.00
N ALA A 107 -0.57 7.49 -3.13
CA ALA A 107 -0.26 6.27 -3.85
C ALA A 107 1.16 6.29 -4.43
N ARG A 108 1.59 7.43 -5.00
CA ARG A 108 2.97 7.62 -5.48
C ARG A 108 3.97 7.50 -4.34
N ALA A 109 3.69 8.10 -3.18
CA ALA A 109 4.56 8.01 -2.01
C ALA A 109 4.77 6.56 -1.55
N VAL A 110 3.70 5.76 -1.44
CA VAL A 110 3.82 4.33 -1.11
C VAL A 110 4.64 3.58 -2.16
N ALA A 111 4.45 3.88 -3.45
CA ALA A 111 5.19 3.21 -4.52
C ALA A 111 6.71 3.44 -4.45
N THR A 112 7.16 4.58 -3.91
CA THR A 112 8.61 4.84 -3.71
C THR A 112 9.26 3.93 -2.66
N LEU A 113 8.45 3.30 -1.81
CA LEU A 113 8.91 2.40 -0.75
C LEU A 113 8.91 0.92 -1.17
N SER A 114 8.38 0.62 -2.35
CA SER A 114 8.26 -0.73 -2.89
C SER A 114 9.57 -1.25 -3.49
N ARG A 115 9.86 -2.56 -3.32
CA ARG A 115 11.08 -3.22 -3.83
C ARG A 115 10.80 -4.20 -4.97
N THR A 116 10.22 -3.71 -6.06
CA THR A 116 9.69 -4.53 -7.16
C THR A 116 10.75 -5.14 -8.10
N ASN A 117 12.02 -4.73 -7.95
CA ASN A 117 13.17 -5.22 -8.70
C ASN A 117 13.81 -6.48 -8.10
N VAL A 118 13.42 -6.88 -6.88
CA VAL A 118 13.95 -8.09 -6.22
C VAL A 118 12.95 -9.23 -6.38
N ARG A 119 13.39 -10.37 -6.93
CA ARG A 119 12.55 -11.57 -7.06
C ARG A 119 12.11 -12.02 -5.67
N GLY A 120 10.82 -12.31 -5.50
CA GLY A 120 10.24 -12.73 -4.22
C GLY A 120 10.00 -11.61 -3.20
N ALA A 121 10.44 -10.38 -3.45
CA ALA A 121 10.15 -9.26 -2.55
C ALA A 121 8.68 -8.82 -2.65
N SER A 122 8.18 -8.26 -1.54
CA SER A 122 6.82 -7.72 -1.48
C SER A 122 6.66 -6.50 -2.38
N LEU A 123 5.48 -6.39 -3.02
CA LEU A 123 5.11 -5.22 -3.82
C LEU A 123 4.83 -3.97 -2.99
N LEU A 124 4.53 -4.13 -1.70
CA LEU A 124 4.16 -3.03 -0.81
C LEU A 124 4.99 -3.09 0.48
N PRO A 125 5.15 -1.98 1.20
CA PRO A 125 5.79 -1.96 2.51
C PRO A 125 5.09 -2.88 3.51
N GLY A 126 5.85 -3.37 4.50
CA GLY A 126 5.31 -4.20 5.56
C GLY A 126 4.47 -3.41 6.56
N ILE A 127 3.55 -4.09 7.24
CA ILE A 127 2.73 -3.51 8.32
C ILE A 127 3.59 -2.95 9.48
N HIS A 128 4.79 -3.49 9.68
CA HIS A 128 5.72 -3.03 10.72
C HIS A 128 6.31 -1.63 10.42
N ASP A 129 6.27 -1.20 9.16
CA ASP A 129 6.83 0.08 8.72
C ASP A 129 5.78 1.21 8.73
N LEU A 130 4.54 0.94 9.17
CA LEU A 130 3.40 1.84 9.03
C LEU A 130 3.65 3.26 9.55
N ARG A 131 4.40 3.42 10.64
CA ARG A 131 4.72 4.77 11.15
C ARG A 131 5.55 5.56 10.15
N ALA A 132 6.61 4.96 9.61
CA ALA A 132 7.46 5.59 8.60
C ALA A 132 6.70 5.80 7.28
N VAL A 133 5.94 4.79 6.83
CA VAL A 133 5.08 4.90 5.63
C VAL A 133 4.10 6.07 5.78
N SER A 134 3.45 6.20 6.94
CA SER A 134 2.48 7.27 7.20
C SER A 134 3.13 8.65 7.13
N ALA A 135 4.35 8.81 7.65
CA ALA A 135 5.10 10.05 7.55
C ALA A 135 5.46 10.38 6.08
N THR A 136 5.95 9.41 5.31
CA THR A 136 6.26 9.58 3.88
C THR A 136 5.02 9.96 3.08
N VAL A 137 3.89 9.29 3.32
CA VAL A 137 2.61 9.63 2.69
C VAL A 137 2.17 11.03 3.09
N ALA A 138 2.23 11.37 4.39
CA ALA A 138 1.80 12.66 4.87
C ALA A 138 2.57 13.81 4.23
N LEU A 139 3.90 13.68 4.09
CA LEU A 139 4.74 14.69 3.44
C LEU A 139 4.33 14.94 1.99
N ALA A 140 4.07 13.88 1.23
CA ALA A 140 3.63 14.00 -0.16
C ALA A 140 2.23 14.61 -0.27
N VAL A 141 1.33 14.26 0.65
CA VAL A 141 -0.05 14.77 0.67
C VAL A 141 -0.11 16.24 1.10
N VAL A 142 0.72 16.65 2.06
CA VAL A 142 0.87 18.09 2.42
C VAL A 142 1.36 18.88 1.21
N ALA A 143 2.37 18.39 0.51
CA ALA A 143 2.89 19.07 -0.68
C ALA A 143 1.81 19.27 -1.74
N ALA A 144 1.04 18.21 -2.05
CA ALA A 144 -0.08 18.29 -2.99
C ALA A 144 -1.17 19.28 -2.51
N ALA A 145 -1.52 19.26 -1.22
CA ALA A 145 -2.51 20.18 -0.66
C ALA A 145 -2.08 21.65 -0.76
N GLU A 146 -0.79 21.94 -0.59
CA GLU A 146 -0.23 23.29 -0.73
C GLU A 146 -0.18 23.74 -2.20
N GLU A 147 0.25 22.87 -3.10
CA GLU A 147 0.28 23.13 -4.55
C GLU A 147 -1.12 23.39 -5.12
N GLU A 148 -2.14 22.70 -4.60
CA GLU A 148 -3.54 22.87 -4.99
C GLU A 148 -4.26 24.02 -4.26
N GLY A 149 -3.57 24.73 -3.35
CA GLY A 149 -4.16 25.83 -2.57
C GLY A 149 -5.23 25.39 -1.56
N LEU A 150 -5.20 24.11 -1.13
CA LEU A 150 -6.16 23.53 -0.20
C LEU A 150 -5.71 23.63 1.27
N ALA A 151 -4.42 23.80 1.52
CA ALA A 151 -3.85 23.96 2.85
C ALA A 151 -4.14 25.36 3.42
N THR A 152 -4.97 25.45 4.48
CA THR A 152 -5.22 26.73 5.17
C THR A 152 -4.11 27.11 6.15
N ARG A 153 -3.23 26.16 6.48
CA ARG A 153 -2.02 26.36 7.26
C ARG A 153 -0.84 25.70 6.54
N PRO A 154 -0.24 26.37 5.54
CA PRO A 154 0.99 25.89 4.91
C PRO A 154 2.11 25.71 5.95
N LEU A 155 2.92 24.68 5.78
CA LEU A 155 4.03 24.36 6.70
C LEU A 155 5.32 24.96 6.17
N SER A 156 6.01 25.77 6.99
CA SER A 156 7.33 26.32 6.63
C SER A 156 8.41 25.23 6.58
N ASP A 157 8.29 24.22 7.44
CA ASP A 157 9.05 22.97 7.38
C ASP A 157 8.06 21.80 7.40
N ARG A 158 7.90 21.15 6.24
CA ARG A 158 6.98 20.01 6.09
C ARG A 158 7.41 18.81 6.94
N ILE A 159 8.72 18.57 7.06
CA ILE A 159 9.25 17.44 7.81
C ILE A 159 8.90 17.63 9.28
N GLN A 160 9.38 18.72 9.88
CA GLN A 160 9.13 18.98 11.29
C GLN A 160 7.62 19.07 11.58
N GLY A 161 6.87 19.79 10.75
CA GLY A 161 5.44 19.98 10.95
C GLY A 161 4.62 18.69 10.88
N VAL A 162 5.03 17.70 10.08
CA VAL A 162 4.39 16.37 10.08
C VAL A 162 4.78 15.59 11.33
N TYR A 163 6.06 15.53 11.69
CA TYR A 163 6.53 14.76 12.85
C TYR A 163 5.99 15.31 14.17
N ASP A 164 5.81 16.63 14.30
CA ASP A 164 5.21 17.27 15.47
C ASP A 164 3.75 16.88 15.71
N GLN A 165 3.05 16.45 14.66
CA GLN A 165 1.66 15.98 14.76
C GLN A 165 1.57 14.47 15.04
N MET A 166 2.68 13.73 14.97
CA MET A 166 2.68 12.30 15.22
C MET A 166 2.74 12.01 16.72
N TRP A 167 1.67 11.40 17.25
CA TRP A 167 1.64 10.94 18.64
C TRP A 167 2.81 10.01 18.96
N ASP A 168 3.33 10.14 20.18
CA ASP A 168 4.45 9.37 20.71
C ASP A 168 3.98 8.56 21.93
N PRO A 169 4.14 7.22 21.95
CA PRO A 169 3.72 6.36 23.06
C PRO A 169 4.62 6.49 24.29
N ARG A 170 4.90 7.71 24.74
CA ARG A 170 5.63 8.02 25.98
C ARG A 170 4.68 8.69 26.96
N TYR A 171 4.71 8.24 28.21
CA TYR A 171 3.95 8.89 29.26
C TYR A 171 4.40 10.35 29.42
N PRO A 172 3.48 11.32 29.43
CA PRO A 172 3.84 12.70 29.68
C PRO A 172 4.30 12.85 31.14
N LYS A 173 5.29 13.72 31.37
CA LYS A 173 5.61 14.16 32.72
C LYS A 173 4.49 15.09 33.18
N VAL A 174 3.60 14.60 34.03
CA VAL A 174 2.56 15.42 34.66
C VAL A 174 3.17 16.08 35.89
N ILE A 175 3.26 17.40 35.88
CA ILE A 175 3.58 18.21 37.06
C ILE A 175 2.24 18.79 37.51
N ALA A 176 1.80 18.44 38.73
CA ALA A 176 0.62 19.07 39.33
C ALA A 176 1.02 20.45 39.85
N ASP A 177 0.21 21.46 39.53
CA ASP A 177 0.32 22.81 40.09
C ASP A 177 -0.02 22.83 41.58
#